data_AF-A0AAE1UPR1-F1
#
_entry.id   AF-A0AAE1UPR1-F1
#
_cell.length_a   1.000
_cell.length_b   1.000
_cell.length_c   1.000
_cell.angle_alpha   90.00
_cell.angle_beta   90.00
_cell.angle_gamma   90.00
#
_symmetry.space_group_name_H-M   'P 1'
#
loop_
_entity.id
_entity.type
_entity.pdbx_description
1 polymer ?
#
loop_
_entity_poly.entity_id
_entity_poly.type
_entity_poly.pdbx_seq_one_letter_code
_entity_poly.pdbx_strand_id
1 'polypeptide(L)'
;MVGVDKLSLEGGMTLLVSGREDGIHYQGVGLLMGRSAGNALTEWESIDERLLYARFKSSHDYVMRKVAEETNAGIVWKDERKLVDLDYADDIVLINEGVDETQRVLDCLVREGKKVGLEINCPKTKIMNMNIVNAGDCLVEGKVVEQVERSWYSFV
;
A
#
# COMPACT_ATOMS: atom_id res chain seq x y z
N MET A 1 16.49 27.51 -15.77
CA MET A 1 16.09 27.23 -14.37
C MET A 1 14.71 26.59 -14.42
N VAL A 2 14.51 25.51 -13.66
CA VAL A 2 13.22 24.83 -13.56
C VAL A 2 12.40 25.60 -12.53
N GLY A 3 11.25 26.13 -12.96
CA GLY A 3 10.26 26.72 -12.07
C GLY A 3 9.46 25.59 -11.45
N VAL A 4 9.55 25.46 -10.13
CA VAL A 4 8.92 24.39 -9.36
C VAL A 4 8.01 25.03 -8.33
N ASP A 5 6.72 24.69 -8.34
CA ASP A 5 5.76 25.26 -7.38
C ASP A 5 4.73 24.23 -6.93
N LYS A 6 4.26 24.38 -5.68
CA LYS A 6 3.12 23.67 -5.11
C LYS A 6 2.10 24.70 -4.67
N LEU A 7 1.03 24.81 -5.46
CA LEU A 7 -0.03 25.77 -5.25
C LEU A 7 -1.20 25.11 -4.52
N SER A 8 -1.61 25.70 -3.40
CA SER A 8 -2.90 25.37 -2.76
C SER A 8 -3.98 26.27 -3.35
N LEU A 9 -4.98 25.67 -3.98
CA LEU A 9 -6.05 26.38 -4.69
C LEU A 9 -7.34 26.38 -3.86
N GLU A 10 -8.28 27.25 -4.25
CA GLU A 10 -9.62 27.27 -3.66
C GLU A 10 -10.30 25.89 -3.72
N GLY A 11 -11.10 25.57 -2.71
CA GLY A 11 -11.72 24.24 -2.56
C GLY A 11 -10.80 23.19 -1.93
N GLY A 12 -9.54 23.52 -1.62
CA GLY A 12 -8.57 22.60 -1.02
C GLY A 12 -7.94 21.65 -2.05
N MET A 13 -7.85 22.11 -3.31
CA MET A 13 -7.10 21.42 -4.36
C MET A 13 -5.62 21.78 -4.27
N THR A 14 -4.76 20.89 -4.73
CA THR A 14 -3.31 21.08 -4.76
C THR A 14 -2.83 20.91 -6.19
N LEU A 15 -2.08 21.88 -6.71
CA LEU A 15 -1.44 21.81 -8.02
C LEU A 15 0.08 21.75 -7.83
N LEU A 16 0.72 20.70 -8.34
CA LEU A 16 2.17 20.65 -8.50
C LEU A 16 2.52 21.08 -9.92
N VAL A 17 3.51 21.93 -10.08
CA VAL A 17 4.00 22.33 -11.40
C VAL A 17 5.51 22.18 -11.47
N SER A 18 5.97 21.61 -12.58
CA SER A 18 7.33 21.70 -13.07
C SER A 18 7.31 22.36 -14.45
N GLY A 19 8.23 23.27 -14.71
CA GLY A 19 8.40 23.89 -16.02
C GLY A 19 9.64 24.76 -16.05
N ARG A 20 9.82 25.56 -17.11
CA ARG A 20 10.96 26.48 -17.24
C ARG A 20 10.58 27.88 -16.75
N GLU A 21 11.51 28.56 -16.08
CA GLU A 21 11.34 29.96 -15.64
C GLU A 21 11.58 30.99 -16.75
N ASP A 22 11.99 30.55 -17.94
CA ASP A 22 12.34 31.42 -19.08
C ASP A 22 11.12 31.97 -19.84
N GLY A 23 9.90 31.76 -19.34
CA GLY A 23 8.66 32.26 -19.91
C GLY A 23 8.17 31.49 -21.15
N ILE A 24 8.82 30.38 -21.50
CA ILE A 24 8.47 29.54 -22.64
C ILE A 24 7.63 28.33 -22.17
N HIS A 25 6.30 28.47 -22.18
CA HIS A 25 5.35 27.50 -21.64
C HIS A 25 5.01 26.31 -22.57
N TYR A 26 5.95 25.79 -23.35
CA TYR A 26 5.72 24.63 -24.23
C TYR A 26 6.21 23.29 -23.64
N GLN A 27 6.76 23.31 -22.43
CA GLN A 27 7.47 22.15 -21.86
C GLN A 27 7.22 21.88 -20.37
N GLY A 28 6.16 22.42 -19.75
CA GLY A 28 5.84 22.14 -18.34
C GLY A 28 4.89 20.97 -18.12
N VAL A 29 4.94 20.35 -16.94
CA VAL A 29 3.97 19.38 -16.42
C VAL A 29 3.29 19.91 -15.16
N GLY A 30 1.97 19.74 -15.10
CA GLY A 30 1.14 20.06 -13.94
C GLY A 30 0.37 18.83 -13.45
N LEU A 31 0.38 18.58 -12.14
CA LEU A 31 -0.43 17.56 -11.49
C LEU A 31 -1.45 18.24 -10.56
N LEU A 32 -2.71 18.32 -10.99
CA LEU A 32 -3.81 18.85 -10.20
C LEU A 32 -4.46 17.72 -9.39
N MET A 33 -4.60 17.95 -8.08
CA MET A 33 -5.09 16.96 -7.13
C MET A 33 -6.26 17.53 -6.33
N GLY A 34 -7.31 16.72 -6.14
CA GLY A 34 -8.36 17.01 -5.17
C GLY A 34 -7.88 16.87 -3.72
N ARG A 35 -8.68 17.33 -2.76
CA ARG A 35 -8.32 17.38 -1.33
C ARG A 35 -7.79 16.06 -0.77
N SER A 36 -8.42 14.93 -1.12
CA SER A 36 -8.00 13.61 -0.65
C SER A 36 -6.61 13.22 -1.19
N ALA A 37 -6.39 13.35 -2.50
CA ALA A 37 -5.10 13.06 -3.12
C ALA A 37 -4.00 14.04 -2.66
N GLY A 38 -4.34 15.32 -2.48
CA GLY A 38 -3.42 16.33 -1.96
C GLY A 38 -2.96 16.06 -0.52
N ASN A 39 -3.86 15.55 0.34
CA ASN A 39 -3.53 15.12 1.70
C ASN A 39 -2.75 13.80 1.74
N ALA A 40 -2.92 12.96 0.72
CA ALA A 40 -2.19 11.71 0.58
C ALA A 40 -0.77 11.92 0.04
N LEU A 41 -0.46 13.05 -0.62
CA LEU A 41 0.88 13.32 -1.14
C LEU A 41 1.92 13.44 -0.01
N THR A 42 2.90 12.53 0.01
CA THR A 42 3.95 12.47 1.04
C THR A 42 5.27 13.08 0.58
N GLU A 43 5.59 12.91 -0.69
CA GLU A 43 6.83 13.37 -1.29
C GLU A 43 6.53 13.75 -2.74
N TRP A 44 7.20 14.78 -3.25
CA TRP A 44 7.19 15.08 -4.67
C TRP A 44 8.45 15.85 -5.02
N GLU A 45 8.91 15.68 -6.25
CA GLU A 45 10.03 16.44 -6.80
C GLU A 45 9.87 16.61 -8.30
N SER A 46 10.40 17.71 -8.82
CA SER A 46 10.59 17.86 -10.25
C SER A 46 11.88 17.14 -10.65
N ILE A 47 11.78 16.17 -11.56
CA ILE A 47 12.95 15.48 -12.10
C ILE A 47 13.57 16.33 -13.22
N ASP A 48 12.73 16.88 -14.11
CA ASP A 48 13.11 17.88 -15.12
C ASP A 48 11.89 18.72 -15.53
N GLU A 49 12.04 19.56 -16.55
CA GLU A 49 10.98 20.43 -17.06
C GLU A 49 9.69 19.68 -17.47
N ARG A 50 9.78 18.40 -17.86
CA ARG A 50 8.66 17.58 -18.37
C ARG A 50 8.30 16.40 -17.46
N LEU A 51 9.03 16.16 -16.37
CA LEU A 51 8.83 14.99 -15.51
C LEU A 51 8.73 15.39 -14.04
N LEU A 52 7.68 14.90 -13.38
CA LEU A 52 7.43 15.10 -11.98
C LEU A 52 7.27 13.75 -11.28
N TYR A 53 7.94 13.58 -10.15
CA TYR A 53 7.74 12.46 -9.24
C TYR A 53 6.79 12.90 -8.14
N ALA A 54 5.82 12.04 -7.81
CA ALA A 54 4.89 12.25 -6.71
C ALA A 54 4.64 10.91 -6.01
N ARG A 55 4.92 10.86 -4.71
CA ARG A 55 4.62 9.74 -3.82
C ARG A 55 3.36 10.04 -3.04
N PHE A 56 2.45 9.08 -3.02
CA PHE A 56 1.21 9.14 -2.25
C PHE A 56 1.26 8.09 -1.15
N LYS A 57 0.73 8.43 0.02
CA LYS A 57 0.38 7.48 1.07
C LYS A 57 -0.93 6.82 0.70
N SER A 58 -0.90 5.53 0.43
CA SER A 58 -2.12 4.77 0.15
C SER A 58 -2.81 4.32 1.44
N SER A 59 -4.10 3.98 1.33
CA SER A 59 -4.82 3.32 2.42
C SER A 59 -4.22 1.94 2.74
N HIS A 60 -3.65 1.25 1.73
CA HIS A 60 -2.97 -0.03 1.91
C HIS A 60 -1.73 0.14 2.80
N ASP A 61 -0.80 1.05 2.46
CA ASP A 61 0.39 1.34 3.29
C ASP A 61 0.02 1.71 4.73
N TYR A 62 -1.09 2.43 4.92
CA TYR A 62 -1.56 2.79 6.25
C TYR A 62 -2.01 1.54 7.04
N VAL A 63 -2.86 0.71 6.43
CA VAL A 63 -3.39 -0.50 7.04
C VAL A 63 -2.27 -1.49 7.32
N MET A 64 -1.40 -1.75 6.34
CA MET A 64 -0.28 -2.69 6.45
C MET A 64 0.71 -2.27 7.54
N ARG A 65 1.04 -0.98 7.63
CA ARG A 65 1.85 -0.47 8.75
C ARG A 65 1.16 -0.70 10.10
N LYS A 66 -0.15 -0.44 10.20
CA LYS A 66 -0.89 -0.63 11.46
C LYS A 66 -0.95 -2.09 11.89
N VAL A 67 -1.19 -2.99 10.93
CA VAL A 67 -1.16 -4.44 11.15
C VAL A 67 0.21 -4.86 11.64
N ALA A 68 1.28 -4.50 10.93
CA ALA A 68 2.67 -4.82 11.31
C ALA A 68 3.05 -4.32 12.71
N GLU A 69 2.73 -3.07 13.03
CA GLU A 69 3.00 -2.45 14.33
C GLU A 69 2.26 -3.17 15.47
N GLU A 70 0.99 -3.54 15.27
CA GLU A 70 0.14 -4.09 16.34
C GLU A 70 0.37 -5.57 16.59
N THR A 71 0.52 -6.36 15.53
CA THR A 71 0.70 -7.81 15.67
C THR A 71 2.15 -8.20 15.88
N ASN A 72 3.09 -7.26 15.67
CA ASN A 72 4.51 -7.54 15.54
C ASN A 72 4.75 -8.64 14.49
N ALA A 73 3.91 -8.72 13.46
CA ALA A 73 4.00 -9.77 12.45
C ALA A 73 5.25 -9.63 11.57
N GLY A 74 5.54 -10.69 10.83
CA GLY A 74 6.59 -10.74 9.83
C GLY A 74 7.75 -11.65 10.20
N ILE A 75 8.41 -12.16 9.16
CA ILE A 75 9.59 -13.01 9.30
C ILE A 75 10.81 -12.14 9.58
N VAL A 76 11.63 -12.55 10.56
CA VAL A 76 12.92 -11.92 10.82
C VAL A 76 13.83 -12.07 9.60
N TRP A 77 14.24 -10.95 9.06
CA TRP A 77 15.01 -10.81 7.84
C TRP A 77 16.07 -9.71 8.00
N LYS A 78 17.35 -10.09 7.93
CA LYS A 78 18.55 -9.21 7.96
C LYS A 78 18.54 -8.10 9.03
N ASP A 79 19.52 -8.14 9.92
CA ASP A 79 19.70 -7.14 10.98
C ASP A 79 18.47 -7.04 11.90
N GLU A 80 17.84 -8.19 12.21
CA GLU A 80 16.65 -8.31 13.08
C GLU A 80 15.40 -7.56 12.60
N ARG A 81 15.38 -7.05 11.36
CA ARG A 81 14.20 -6.42 10.77
C ARG A 81 13.13 -7.46 10.45
N LYS A 82 11.86 -7.08 10.38
CA LYS A 82 10.77 -7.97 9.97
C LYS A 82 10.29 -7.64 8.56
N LEU A 83 10.18 -8.68 7.73
CA LEU A 83 9.54 -8.61 6.43
C LEU A 83 8.07 -9.00 6.61
N VAL A 84 7.16 -8.06 6.37
CA VAL A 84 5.72 -8.24 6.59
C VAL A 84 4.94 -8.29 5.29
N ASP A 85 5.34 -7.48 4.32
CA ASP A 85 4.53 -7.16 3.15
C ASP A 85 5.39 -7.09 1.89
N LEU A 86 4.80 -7.53 0.78
CA LEU A 86 5.36 -7.52 -0.57
C LEU A 86 4.30 -6.87 -1.48
N ASP A 87 4.20 -5.55 -1.43
CA ASP A 87 3.24 -4.80 -2.24
C ASP A 87 3.60 -4.85 -3.73
N TYR A 88 2.75 -5.54 -4.52
CA TYR A 88 2.68 -5.39 -5.97
C TYR A 88 1.20 -5.39 -6.40
N ALA A 89 0.65 -4.20 -6.66
CA ALA A 89 -0.74 -3.97 -7.10
C ALA A 89 -1.84 -4.34 -6.08
N ASP A 90 -3.10 -4.50 -6.54
CA ASP A 90 -4.33 -4.67 -5.74
C ASP A 90 -4.34 -5.89 -4.79
N ASP A 91 -3.33 -6.77 -4.87
CA ASP A 91 -3.19 -7.97 -4.07
C ASP A 91 -2.08 -7.81 -3.03
N ILE A 92 -2.37 -8.18 -1.78
CA ILE A 92 -1.44 -8.11 -0.65
C ILE A 92 -0.93 -9.52 -0.36
N VAL A 93 0.39 -9.65 -0.16
CA VAL A 93 1.02 -10.91 0.28
C VAL A 93 1.65 -10.73 1.66
N LEU A 94 1.12 -11.46 2.64
CA LEU A 94 1.57 -11.44 4.02
C LEU A 94 2.33 -12.71 4.38
N ILE A 95 3.43 -12.58 5.13
CA ILE A 95 4.25 -13.71 5.57
C ILE A 95 4.33 -13.72 7.10
N ASN A 96 3.83 -14.79 7.71
CA ASN A 96 3.70 -14.93 9.16
C ASN A 96 4.25 -16.28 9.64
N GLU A 97 4.61 -16.37 10.92
CA GLU A 97 5.06 -17.57 11.60
C GLU A 97 3.89 -18.25 12.32
N GLY A 98 3.36 -19.31 11.70
CA GLY A 98 2.32 -20.15 12.29
C GLY A 98 0.90 -19.58 12.19
N VAL A 99 -0.07 -20.41 12.60
CA VAL A 99 -1.51 -20.15 12.41
C VAL A 99 -2.03 -19.07 13.36
N ASP A 100 -1.55 -19.03 14.61
CA ASP A 100 -2.00 -18.06 15.61
C ASP A 100 -1.63 -16.62 15.22
N GLU A 101 -0.41 -16.42 14.69
CA GLU A 101 0.01 -15.12 14.17
C GLU A 101 -0.78 -14.75 12.92
N THR A 102 -0.98 -15.71 12.01
CA THR A 102 -1.79 -15.50 10.79
C THR A 102 -3.21 -15.07 11.11
N GLN A 103 -3.88 -15.72 12.07
CA GLN A 103 -5.23 -15.34 12.50
C GLN A 103 -5.26 -13.93 13.08
N ARG A 104 -4.32 -13.58 13.97
CA ARG A 104 -4.22 -12.22 14.53
C ARG A 104 -4.03 -11.17 13.46
N VAL A 105 -3.19 -11.46 12.47
CA VAL A 105 -2.94 -10.58 11.33
C VAL A 105 -4.21 -10.38 10.51
N LEU A 106 -4.96 -11.44 10.20
CA LEU A 106 -6.22 -11.36 9.47
C LEU A 106 -7.26 -10.54 10.24
N ASP A 107 -7.42 -10.78 11.55
CA ASP A 107 -8.36 -10.03 12.39
C ASP A 107 -8.02 -8.53 12.44
N CYS A 108 -6.72 -8.21 12.56
CA CYS A 108 -6.22 -6.84 12.54
C CYS A 108 -6.43 -6.20 11.16
N LEU A 109 -6.16 -6.93 10.08
CA LEU A 109 -6.33 -6.47 8.69
C LEU A 109 -7.80 -6.13 8.39
N VAL A 110 -8.75 -6.99 8.79
CA VAL A 110 -10.19 -6.71 8.66
C VAL A 110 -10.54 -5.43 9.45
N ARG A 111 -10.05 -5.31 10.68
CA ARG A 111 -10.39 -4.20 11.57
C ARG A 111 -9.83 -2.86 11.07
N GLU A 112 -8.58 -2.82 10.62
CA GLU A 112 -7.94 -1.61 10.09
C GLU A 112 -8.44 -1.28 8.68
N GLY A 113 -8.64 -2.28 7.82
CA GLY A 113 -9.21 -2.10 6.48
C GLY A 113 -10.57 -1.43 6.51
N LYS A 114 -11.47 -1.89 7.39
CA LYS A 114 -12.80 -1.28 7.56
C LYS A 114 -12.77 0.20 7.92
N LYS A 115 -11.77 0.67 8.67
CA LYS A 115 -11.65 2.10 9.04
C LYS A 115 -11.42 3.00 7.83
N VAL A 116 -10.79 2.45 6.79
CA VAL A 116 -10.48 3.16 5.53
C VAL A 116 -11.38 2.73 4.38
N GLY A 117 -12.44 1.96 4.65
CA GLY A 117 -13.40 1.50 3.66
C GLY A 117 -12.90 0.34 2.78
N LEU A 118 -11.86 -0.38 3.20
CA LEU A 118 -11.38 -1.59 2.54
C LEU A 118 -12.03 -2.83 3.16
N GLU A 119 -12.39 -3.78 2.31
CA GLU A 119 -12.95 -5.07 2.71
C GLU A 119 -12.12 -6.21 2.11
N ILE A 120 -11.88 -7.26 2.90
CA ILE A 120 -11.16 -8.43 2.42
C ILE A 120 -12.10 -9.28 1.57
N ASN A 121 -11.71 -9.52 0.32
CA ASN A 121 -12.40 -10.46 -0.55
C ASN A 121 -12.03 -11.91 -0.17
N CYS A 122 -12.67 -12.43 0.88
CA CYS A 122 -12.40 -13.77 1.41
C CYS A 122 -12.39 -14.90 0.34
N PRO A 123 -13.31 -14.94 -0.66
CA PRO A 123 -13.21 -15.91 -1.75
C PRO A 123 -11.92 -15.87 -2.57
N LYS A 124 -11.29 -14.69 -2.69
CA LYS A 124 -9.99 -14.51 -3.38
C LYS A 124 -8.79 -14.66 -2.45
N THR A 125 -8.96 -14.52 -1.14
CA THR A 125 -7.89 -14.71 -0.15
C THR A 125 -7.52 -16.20 -0.05
N LYS A 126 -6.23 -16.49 -0.11
CA LYS A 126 -5.67 -17.85 0.05
C LYS A 126 -4.57 -17.84 1.10
N ILE A 127 -4.42 -18.94 1.83
CA ILE A 127 -3.29 -19.20 2.73
C ILE A 127 -2.42 -20.29 2.13
N MET A 128 -1.12 -20.04 2.06
CA MET A 128 -0.13 -21.02 1.63
C MET A 128 0.79 -21.35 2.79
N ASN A 129 0.79 -22.62 3.21
CA ASN A 129 1.66 -23.08 4.29
C ASN A 129 3.00 -23.57 3.73
N MET A 130 4.08 -22.88 4.08
CA MET A 130 5.43 -23.31 3.75
C MET A 130 5.99 -24.14 4.91
N ASN A 131 6.21 -25.43 4.68
CA ASN A 131 6.84 -26.37 5.62
C ASN A 131 6.01 -26.72 6.89
N ILE A 132 4.69 -26.47 6.89
CA ILE A 132 3.80 -26.89 7.97
C ILE A 132 2.76 -27.88 7.42
N VAL A 133 2.72 -29.08 7.98
CA VAL A 133 1.67 -30.08 7.69
C VAL A 133 0.56 -29.90 8.72
N ASN A 134 -0.69 -29.70 8.27
CA ASN A 134 -1.86 -29.44 9.12
C ASN A 134 -1.76 -28.16 9.97
N ALA A 135 -1.55 -27.00 9.35
CA ALA A 135 -1.42 -25.73 10.06
C ALA A 135 -2.68 -25.32 10.86
N GLY A 136 -3.83 -25.95 10.64
CA GLY A 136 -5.12 -25.53 11.18
C GLY A 136 -5.78 -24.50 10.27
N ASP A 137 -7.04 -24.16 10.56
CA ASP A 137 -7.83 -23.22 9.76
C ASP A 137 -7.71 -21.80 10.29
N CYS A 138 -7.68 -20.82 9.38
CA CYS A 138 -7.88 -19.42 9.69
C CYS A 138 -9.25 -18.95 9.19
N LEU A 139 -9.80 -17.95 9.86
CA LEU A 139 -11.11 -17.37 9.60
C LEU A 139 -10.95 -15.90 9.20
N VAL A 140 -11.69 -15.48 8.18
CA VAL A 140 -11.94 -14.07 7.88
C VAL A 140 -13.44 -13.84 8.02
N GLU A 141 -13.83 -13.01 8.99
CA GLU A 141 -15.24 -12.71 9.28
C GLU A 141 -16.11 -13.98 9.48
N GLY A 142 -15.54 -14.99 10.13
CA GLY A 142 -16.20 -16.28 10.41
C GLY A 142 -16.23 -17.26 9.22
N LYS A 143 -15.64 -16.92 8.08
CA LYS A 143 -15.49 -17.81 6.93
C LYS A 143 -14.09 -18.41 6.91
N VAL A 144 -14.00 -19.73 6.72
CA VAL A 144 -12.72 -20.44 6.56
C VAL A 144 -12.04 -19.95 5.28
N VAL A 145 -10.79 -19.50 5.42
CA VAL A 145 -9.95 -19.10 4.29
C VAL A 145 -9.42 -20.35 3.59
N GLU A 146 -9.50 -20.38 2.27
CA GLU A 146 -9.01 -21.52 1.50
C GLU A 146 -7.48 -21.67 1.63
N GLN A 147 -7.03 -22.88 1.90
CA GLN A 147 -5.62 -23.23 1.97
C GLN A 147 -5.17 -23.87 0.65
N VAL A 148 -4.04 -23.42 0.11
CA VAL A 148 -3.51 -23.86 -1.18
C VAL A 148 -2.05 -24.27 -1.05
N GLU A 149 -1.64 -25.28 -1.83
CA GLU A 149 -0.22 -25.67 -1.91
C GLU A 149 0.59 -24.73 -2.81
N ARG A 150 -0.06 -24.18 -3.85
CA ARG A 150 0.54 -23.27 -4.83
C ARG A 150 -0.51 -22.27 -5.33
N SER A 151 -0.09 -21.03 -5.52
CA SER A 151 -0.83 -19.98 -6.20
C SER A 151 0.11 -19.26 -7.16
N TRP A 152 -0.42 -18.82 -8.30
CA TRP A 152 0.35 -18.11 -9.32
C TRP A 152 -0.18 -16.70 -9.43
N TYR A 153 0.73 -15.72 -9.39
CA TYR A 153 0.45 -14.36 -9.82
C TYR A 153 0.83 -14.25 -11.30
N SER A 154 -0.16 -13.95 -12.14
CA SER A 154 0.07 -13.60 -13.53
C SER A 154 0.30 -12.10 -13.62
N PHE A 155 1.53 -11.67 -13.89
CA PHE A 155 1.80 -10.31 -14.31
C PHE A 155 1.22 -10.14 -15.71
N VAL A 156 0.07 -9.48 -15.83
CA VAL A 156 -0.46 -8.99 -17.12
C VAL A 156 0.08 -7.61 -17.41
#